data_AF-A0A968D8W3-F1
#
_entry.id   AF-A0A968D8W3-F1
#
_cell.length_a   1.000
_cell.length_b   1.000
_cell.length_c   1.000
_cell.angle_alpha   90.00
_cell.angle_beta   90.00
_cell.angle_gamma   90.00
#
_symmetry.space_group_name_H-M   'P 1'
#
loop_
_entity.id
_entity.type
_entity.pdbx_description
1 polymer ?
#
loop_
_entity_poly.entity_id
_entity_poly.type
_entity_poly.pdbx_seq_one_letter_code
_entity_poly.pdbx_strand_id
1 'polypeptide(L)'
;MPTNTDPDLNDGIRELRALIDEGNVLEAVGVLQRLRGRWTKQPSLFDGDTVAELRDLAARLADVRSQALDGMLADTFGFDSFRPGQREIVESALDGRDCIGIMPTGAGKSLTYQLAARALGGTTLVISPLIALMKDQVDGLGEAGMRATFLNSTL
;
A
#
# COMPACT_ATOMS: atom_id res chain seq x y z
N MET A 1 30.13 16.84 10.04
CA MET A 1 28.71 16.63 9.69
C MET A 1 28.50 17.23 8.32
N PRO A 2 28.22 16.45 7.27
CA PRO A 2 27.58 17.02 6.11
C PRO A 2 26.10 17.20 6.47
N THR A 3 25.76 18.40 6.95
CA THR A 3 24.36 18.82 7.01
C THR A 3 24.04 19.29 5.61
N ASN A 4 23.46 18.42 4.80
CA ASN A 4 22.75 18.80 3.60
C ASN A 4 21.90 20.06 3.90
N THR A 5 22.15 21.17 3.20
CA THR A 5 21.55 22.47 3.52
C THR A 5 20.17 22.67 2.92
N ASP A 6 19.65 21.71 2.16
CA ASP A 6 18.33 21.78 1.53
C ASP A 6 17.21 21.60 2.57
N PRO A 7 16.42 22.65 2.89
CA PRO A 7 15.41 22.57 3.94
C PRO A 7 14.29 21.58 3.62
N ASP A 8 13.82 21.55 2.36
CA ASP A 8 12.72 20.68 1.92
C ASP A 8 13.07 19.20 2.07
N LEU A 9 14.31 18.82 1.72
CA LEU A 9 14.80 17.45 1.84
C LEU A 9 14.88 17.03 3.32
N ASN A 10 15.44 17.88 4.16
CA ASN A 10 15.52 17.63 5.60
C ASN A 10 14.14 17.55 6.25
N ASP A 11 13.19 18.40 5.84
CA ASP A 11 11.80 18.35 6.30
C ASP A 11 11.12 17.06 5.87
N GLY A 12 11.28 16.63 4.62
CA GLY A 12 10.73 15.36 4.14
C GLY A 12 11.32 14.14 4.86
N ILE A 13 12.61 14.15 5.20
CA ILE A 13 13.23 13.07 5.99
C ILE A 13 12.68 13.04 7.42
N ARG A 14 12.51 14.21 8.05
CA ARG A 14 11.88 14.32 9.38
C ARG A 14 10.44 13.85 9.38
N GLU A 15 9.65 14.27 8.39
CA GLU A 15 8.27 13.85 8.17
C GLU A 15 8.19 12.33 8.00
N LEU A 16 9.03 11.75 7.13
CA LEU A 16 9.09 10.30 6.90
C LEU A 16 9.37 9.53 8.20
N ARG A 17 10.36 9.99 8.99
CA ARG A 17 10.69 9.38 10.28
C ARG A 17 9.49 9.41 11.24
N ALA A 18 8.88 10.57 11.41
CA ALA A 18 7.74 10.73 12.31
C ALA A 18 6.59 9.80 11.93
N LEU A 19 6.25 9.71 10.65
CA LEU A 19 5.18 8.84 10.16
C LEU A 19 5.49 7.34 10.35
N ILE A 20 6.76 6.93 10.19
CA ILE A 20 7.19 5.56 10.50
C ILE A 20 7.03 5.27 12.00
N ASP A 21 7.45 6.21 12.86
CA ASP A 21 7.37 6.07 14.32
C ASP A 21 5.90 6.03 14.80
N GLU A 22 5.01 6.75 14.13
CA GLU A 22 3.55 6.76 14.37
C GLU A 22 2.81 5.56 13.75
N GLY A 23 3.47 4.77 12.89
CA GLY A 23 2.86 3.67 12.17
C GLY A 23 1.93 4.09 11.01
N ASN A 24 2.01 5.36 10.57
CA ASN A 24 1.21 5.87 9.45
C ASN A 24 1.85 5.50 8.10
N VAL A 25 1.69 4.22 7.73
CA VAL A 25 2.33 3.60 6.57
C VAL A 25 2.00 4.29 5.25
N LEU A 26 0.72 4.63 5.02
CA LEU A 26 0.29 5.16 3.73
C LEU A 26 0.90 6.55 3.46
N GLU A 27 0.87 7.42 4.46
CA GLU A 27 1.51 8.74 4.36
C GLU A 27 3.02 8.61 4.24
N ALA A 28 3.66 7.73 5.02
CA ALA A 28 5.10 7.50 4.95
C ALA A 28 5.55 7.03 3.56
N VAL A 29 4.80 6.11 2.92
CA VAL A 29 5.05 5.69 1.53
C VAL A 29 4.94 6.89 0.58
N GLY A 30 3.93 7.74 0.76
CA GLY A 30 3.79 8.99 0.00
C GLY A 30 5.00 9.92 0.13
N VAL A 31 5.51 10.13 1.34
CA VAL A 31 6.73 10.94 1.58
C VAL A 31 7.93 10.31 0.88
N LEU A 32 8.15 9.00 1.04
CA LEU A 32 9.27 8.29 0.44
C LEU A 32 9.23 8.38 -1.10
N GLN A 33 8.04 8.31 -1.71
CA GLN A 33 7.86 8.50 -3.15
C GLN A 33 8.21 9.92 -3.60
N ARG A 34 7.80 10.95 -2.84
CA ARG A 34 8.20 12.35 -3.12
C ARG A 34 9.71 12.52 -3.07
N LEU A 35 10.36 11.96 -2.04
CA LEU A 35 11.82 11.99 -1.88
C LEU A 35 12.54 11.27 -3.02
N ARG A 36 12.06 10.08 -3.42
CA ARG A 36 12.57 9.36 -4.61
C ARG A 36 12.39 10.17 -5.89
N GLY A 37 11.26 10.84 -6.06
CA GLY A 37 11.01 11.73 -7.20
C GLY A 37 12.00 12.90 -7.25
N ARG A 38 12.37 13.46 -6.09
CA ARG A 38 13.39 14.51 -5.97
C ARG A 38 14.78 13.97 -6.28
N TRP A 39 15.16 12.79 -5.77
CA TRP A 39 16.42 12.13 -6.11
C TRP A 39 16.59 11.96 -7.62
N THR A 40 15.55 11.49 -8.32
CA THR A 40 15.59 11.30 -9.78
C THR A 40 15.84 12.61 -10.53
N LYS A 41 15.32 13.75 -10.03
CA LYS A 41 15.46 15.06 -10.67
C LYS A 41 16.74 15.80 -10.26
N GLN A 42 17.19 15.63 -9.03
CA GLN A 42 18.27 16.41 -8.40
C GLN A 42 19.14 15.50 -7.49
N PRO A 43 19.88 14.53 -8.05
CA PRO A 43 20.65 13.57 -7.27
C PRO A 43 21.80 14.22 -6.49
N SER A 44 22.33 15.36 -6.96
CA SER A 44 23.39 16.12 -6.26
C SER A 44 22.98 16.69 -4.91
N LEU A 45 21.67 16.79 -4.63
CA LEU A 45 21.17 17.21 -3.33
C LEU A 45 21.34 16.14 -2.25
N PHE A 46 21.67 14.90 -2.61
CA PHE A 46 21.68 13.79 -1.67
C PHE A 46 23.11 13.28 -1.49
N ASP A 47 23.73 13.67 -0.38
CA ASP A 47 25.05 13.17 0.01
C ASP A 47 24.99 11.72 0.52
N GLY A 48 26.16 11.13 0.75
CA GLY A 48 26.28 9.73 1.18
C GLY A 48 25.57 9.43 2.51
N ASP A 49 25.59 10.38 3.44
CA ASP A 49 24.96 10.25 4.76
C ASP A 49 23.44 10.29 4.62
N THR A 50 22.91 11.23 3.83
CA THR A 50 21.48 11.35 3.49
C THR A 50 20.98 10.06 2.84
N VAL A 51 21.74 9.50 1.90
CA VAL A 51 21.37 8.24 1.22
C VAL A 51 21.39 7.05 2.18
N ALA A 52 22.36 6.99 3.11
CA ALA A 52 22.43 5.95 4.12
C ALA A 52 21.23 6.02 5.08
N GLU A 53 20.87 7.22 5.53
CA GLU A 53 19.70 7.48 6.38
C GLU A 53 18.38 7.10 5.68
N LEU A 54 18.19 7.52 4.43
CA LEU A 54 17.00 7.15 3.64
C LEU A 54 16.89 5.64 3.42
N ARG A 55 18.02 4.93 3.30
CA ARG A 55 18.03 3.47 3.17
C ARG A 55 17.55 2.80 4.47
N ASP A 56 18.00 3.28 5.62
CA ASP A 56 17.56 2.80 6.92
C ASP A 56 16.05 3.06 7.12
N LEU A 57 15.59 4.28 6.84
CA LEU A 57 14.17 4.63 6.92
C LEU A 57 13.31 3.80 5.96
N ALA A 58 13.79 3.53 4.73
CA ALA A 58 13.07 2.69 3.79
C ALA A 58 12.97 1.22 4.26
N ALA A 59 14.01 0.70 4.90
CA ALA A 59 13.98 -0.65 5.48
C ALA A 59 12.98 -0.72 6.65
N ARG A 60 13.04 0.25 7.57
CA ARG A 60 12.09 0.38 8.68
C ARG A 60 10.65 0.50 8.20
N LEU A 61 10.41 1.32 7.17
CA LEU A 61 9.08 1.44 6.57
C LEU A 61 8.59 0.12 5.98
N ALA A 62 9.48 -0.67 5.34
CA ALA A 62 9.10 -1.98 4.81
C ALA A 62 8.66 -2.94 5.92
N ASP A 63 9.34 -2.94 7.07
CA ASP A 63 9.00 -3.77 8.22
C ASP A 63 7.66 -3.36 8.84
N VAL A 64 7.48 -2.06 9.11
CA VAL A 64 6.22 -1.53 9.68
C VAL A 64 5.05 -1.77 8.72
N ARG A 65 5.26 -1.55 7.42
CA ARG A 65 4.26 -1.86 6.39
C ARG A 65 3.90 -3.34 6.39
N SER A 66 4.88 -4.23 6.51
CA SER A 66 4.63 -5.67 6.54
C SER A 66 3.73 -6.06 7.70
N GLN A 67 4.06 -5.59 8.91
CA GLN A 67 3.29 -5.88 10.11
C GLN A 67 1.86 -5.33 10.02
N ALA A 68 1.70 -4.11 9.49
CA ALA A 68 0.38 -3.50 9.28
C ALA A 68 -0.47 -4.31 8.28
N LEU A 69 0.13 -4.82 7.21
CA LEU A 69 -0.54 -5.67 6.22
C LEU A 69 -0.95 -7.02 6.79
N ASP A 70 -0.08 -7.67 7.57
CA ASP A 70 -0.40 -8.94 8.22
C ASP A 70 -1.53 -8.76 9.26
N GLY A 71 -1.48 -7.69 10.06
CA GLY A 71 -2.56 -7.34 10.98
C GLY A 71 -3.89 -7.10 10.26
N MET A 72 -3.89 -6.33 9.17
CA MET A 72 -5.10 -6.05 8.40
C MET A 72 -5.68 -7.31 7.73
N LEU A 73 -4.81 -8.21 7.26
CA LEU A 73 -5.21 -9.49 6.70
C LEU A 73 -5.93 -10.35 7.74
N ALA A 74 -5.37 -10.45 8.95
CA ALA A 74 -5.98 -11.17 10.06
C ALA A 74 -7.30 -10.52 10.50
N ASP A 75 -7.32 -9.20 10.69
CA ASP A 75 -8.48 -8.47 11.18
C ASP A 75 -9.67 -8.48 10.20
N THR A 76 -9.38 -8.43 8.89
CA THR A 76 -10.43 -8.31 7.86
C THR A 76 -10.89 -9.67 7.35
N PHE A 77 -9.99 -10.65 7.23
CA PHE A 77 -10.28 -11.92 6.57
C PHE A 77 -10.01 -13.16 7.44
N GLY A 78 -9.45 -13.00 8.65
CA GLY A 78 -9.13 -14.11 9.54
C GLY A 78 -8.01 -15.02 9.03
N PHE A 79 -7.12 -14.51 8.18
CA PHE A 79 -5.98 -15.28 7.65
C PHE A 79 -4.68 -14.90 8.35
N ASP A 80 -3.89 -15.91 8.73
CA ASP A 80 -2.62 -15.73 9.43
C ASP A 80 -1.45 -15.33 8.52
N SER A 81 -1.58 -15.54 7.21
CA SER A 81 -0.49 -15.27 6.26
C SER A 81 -0.97 -15.10 4.83
N PHE A 82 -0.22 -14.32 4.05
CA PHE A 82 -0.42 -14.19 2.61
C PHE A 82 -0.03 -15.48 1.89
N ARG A 83 -0.83 -15.84 0.88
CA ARG A 83 -0.43 -16.83 -0.12
C ARG A 83 0.58 -16.22 -1.10
N PRO A 84 1.37 -17.05 -1.81
CA PRO A 84 2.35 -16.57 -2.77
C PRO A 84 1.76 -15.59 -3.79
N GLY A 85 2.43 -14.45 -3.99
CA GLY A 85 2.03 -13.41 -4.94
C GLY A 85 0.97 -12.42 -4.44
N GLN A 86 0.26 -12.72 -3.34
CA GLN A 86 -0.80 -11.81 -2.86
C GLN A 86 -0.23 -10.50 -2.33
N ARG A 87 0.80 -10.59 -1.49
CA ARG A 87 1.44 -9.44 -0.85
C ARG A 87 2.02 -8.49 -1.89
N GLU A 88 2.69 -9.04 -2.90
CA GLU A 88 3.33 -8.29 -3.97
C GLU A 88 2.30 -7.49 -4.78
N ILE A 89 1.11 -8.05 -5.01
CA ILE A 89 0.01 -7.35 -5.69
C ILE A 89 -0.54 -6.23 -4.79
N VAL A 90 -0.78 -6.51 -3.50
CA VAL A 90 -1.27 -5.50 -2.55
C VAL A 90 -0.28 -4.34 -2.45
N GLU A 91 1.01 -4.62 -2.23
CA GLU A 91 2.06 -3.61 -2.14
C GLU A 91 2.21 -2.82 -3.44
N SER A 92 2.05 -3.45 -4.62
CA SER A 92 2.02 -2.72 -5.88
C SER A 92 0.89 -1.70 -5.93
N ALA A 93 -0.32 -2.08 -5.50
CA ALA A 93 -1.46 -1.18 -5.45
C ALA A 93 -1.23 -0.04 -4.43
N LEU A 94 -0.67 -0.33 -3.25
CA LEU A 94 -0.33 0.68 -2.25
C LEU A 94 0.75 1.66 -2.70
N ASP A 95 1.69 1.18 -3.53
CA ASP A 95 2.71 2.03 -4.14
C ASP A 95 2.15 2.85 -5.32
N GLY A 96 0.86 2.72 -5.67
CA GLY A 96 0.27 3.40 -6.83
C GLY A 96 0.82 2.90 -8.17
N ARG A 97 1.31 1.65 -8.21
CA ARG A 97 1.89 1.03 -9.41
C ARG A 97 0.90 0.06 -10.06
N ASP A 98 0.78 0.17 -11.38
CA ASP A 98 0.03 -0.77 -12.20
C ASP A 98 0.56 -2.20 -12.04
N CYS A 99 -0.34 -3.18 -11.95
CA CYS A 99 -0.02 -4.58 -11.72
C CYS A 99 -0.94 -5.50 -12.53
N ILE A 100 -0.39 -6.60 -13.04
CA ILE A 100 -1.16 -7.71 -13.60
C ILE A 100 -0.96 -8.94 -12.70
N GLY A 101 -1.99 -9.26 -11.91
CA GLY A 101 -2.00 -10.42 -11.03
C GLY A 101 -2.43 -11.71 -11.74
N ILE A 102 -1.47 -12.52 -12.19
CA ILE A 102 -1.74 -13.84 -12.77
C ILE A 102 -1.72 -14.89 -11.65
N MET A 103 -2.91 -15.34 -11.23
CA MET A 103 -3.05 -16.31 -10.15
C MET A 103 -4.08 -17.39 -10.51
N PRO A 104 -3.90 -18.65 -10.08
CA PRO A 104 -4.87 -19.71 -10.34
C PRO A 104 -6.22 -19.46 -9.65
N THR A 105 -7.27 -20.14 -10.11
CA THR A 105 -8.57 -20.12 -9.43
C THR A 105 -8.42 -20.62 -7.99
N GLY A 106 -9.15 -20.00 -7.06
CA GLY A 106 -9.02 -20.31 -5.63
C GLY A 106 -7.79 -19.74 -4.93
N ALA A 107 -6.85 -19.10 -5.64
CA ALA A 107 -5.66 -18.50 -5.04
C ALA A 107 -5.92 -17.24 -4.19
N GLY A 108 -7.16 -16.77 -4.11
CA GLY A 108 -7.52 -15.55 -3.39
C GLY A 108 -7.14 -14.27 -4.14
N LYS A 109 -7.45 -14.21 -5.44
CA LYS A 109 -7.28 -12.99 -6.26
C LYS A 109 -8.09 -11.82 -5.73
N SER A 110 -9.32 -12.07 -5.26
CA SER A 110 -10.17 -11.00 -4.76
C SER A 110 -9.59 -10.28 -3.55
N LEU A 111 -8.97 -11.06 -2.66
CA LEU A 111 -8.35 -10.55 -1.44
C LEU A 111 -7.33 -9.44 -1.74
N THR A 112 -6.58 -9.51 -2.84
CA THR A 112 -5.50 -8.56 -3.09
C THR A 112 -6.02 -7.15 -3.36
N TYR A 113 -7.07 -6.98 -4.16
CA TYR A 113 -7.66 -5.66 -4.37
C TYR A 113 -8.57 -5.23 -3.21
N GLN A 114 -9.19 -6.18 -2.48
CA GLN A 114 -10.02 -5.87 -1.32
C GLN A 114 -9.18 -5.37 -0.13
N LEU A 115 -8.08 -6.05 0.17
CA LEU A 115 -7.15 -5.62 1.21
C LEU A 115 -6.48 -4.29 0.84
N ALA A 116 -6.10 -4.12 -0.44
CA ALA A 116 -5.60 -2.84 -0.93
C ALA A 116 -6.65 -1.71 -0.77
N ALA A 117 -7.92 -1.97 -1.09
CA ALA A 117 -9.01 -1.01 -0.88
C ALA A 117 -9.16 -0.62 0.60
N ARG A 118 -9.05 -1.61 1.51
CA ARG A 118 -9.13 -1.40 2.96
C ARG A 118 -7.97 -0.56 3.50
N ALA A 119 -6.77 -0.71 2.93
CA ALA A 119 -5.57 -0.01 3.32
C ALA A 119 -5.46 1.41 2.75
N LEU A 120 -5.82 1.60 1.47
CA LEU A 120 -5.84 2.92 0.83
C LEU A 120 -6.93 3.83 1.39
N GLY A 121 -8.03 3.23 1.85
CA GLY A 121 -9.25 3.97 2.17
C GLY A 121 -9.90 4.58 0.92
N GLY A 122 -10.95 5.36 1.13
CA GLY A 122 -11.74 5.93 0.03
C GLY A 122 -12.55 4.87 -0.72
N THR A 123 -12.73 5.07 -2.04
CA THR A 123 -13.56 4.21 -2.89
C THR A 123 -12.71 3.51 -3.94
N THR A 124 -12.73 2.18 -3.95
CA THR A 124 -12.14 1.35 -5.01
C THR A 124 -13.22 0.92 -6.01
N LEU A 125 -12.97 1.14 -7.30
CA LEU A 125 -13.83 0.66 -8.38
C LEU A 125 -13.35 -0.71 -8.87
N VAL A 126 -14.20 -1.72 -8.77
CA VAL A 126 -13.95 -3.06 -9.30
C VAL A 126 -14.87 -3.32 -10.48
N ILE A 127 -14.29 -3.65 -11.63
CA ILE A 127 -15.04 -3.99 -12.84
C ILE A 127 -15.15 -5.52 -12.93
N SER A 128 -16.37 -6.04 -12.96
CA SER A 128 -16.66 -7.47 -13.04
C SER A 128 -17.63 -7.76 -14.18
N PRO A 129 -17.43 -8.85 -14.95
CA PRO A 129 -18.25 -9.15 -16.12
C PRO A 129 -19.61 -9.76 -15.81
N LEU A 130 -19.82 -10.33 -14.60
CA LEU A 130 -21.00 -11.11 -14.27
C LEU A 130 -21.70 -10.57 -13.02
N ILE A 131 -23.01 -10.32 -13.11
CA ILE A 131 -23.85 -9.86 -11.99
C ILE A 131 -23.76 -10.82 -10.80
N ALA A 132 -23.76 -12.14 -11.06
CA ALA A 132 -23.61 -13.15 -10.00
C ALA A 132 -22.29 -12.98 -9.23
N LEU A 133 -21.17 -12.77 -9.93
CA LEU A 133 -19.88 -12.53 -9.29
C LEU A 133 -19.89 -11.21 -8.49
N MET A 134 -20.51 -10.16 -9.02
CA MET A 134 -20.62 -8.87 -8.31
C MET A 134 -21.36 -9.04 -6.98
N LYS A 135 -22.48 -9.76 -6.99
CA LYS A 135 -23.26 -10.07 -5.79
C LYS A 135 -22.44 -10.88 -4.79
N ASP A 136 -21.81 -11.98 -5.23
CA ASP A 136 -20.99 -12.82 -4.35
C ASP A 136 -19.85 -12.03 -3.69
N GLN A 137 -19.22 -11.09 -4.42
CA GLN A 137 -18.18 -10.24 -3.84
C GLN A 137 -18.73 -9.22 -2.84
N VAL A 138 -19.88 -8.59 -3.12
CA VAL A 138 -20.47 -7.59 -2.21
C VAL A 138 -21.01 -8.26 -0.94
N ASP A 139 -21.65 -9.42 -1.05
CA ASP A 139 -22.15 -10.18 0.09
C ASP A 139 -20.96 -10.58 1.00
N GLY A 140 -19.89 -11.13 0.43
CA GLY A 140 -18.68 -11.50 1.20
C GLY A 140 -17.95 -10.30 1.83
N LEU A 141 -17.95 -9.14 1.17
CA LEU A 141 -17.40 -7.91 1.75
C LEU A 141 -18.26 -7.40 2.92
N GLY A 142 -19.58 -7.54 2.83
CA GLY A 142 -20.50 -7.23 3.92
C GLY A 142 -20.22 -8.08 5.17
N GLU A 143 -19.96 -9.38 4.99
CA GLU A 143 -19.56 -10.29 6.07
C GLU A 143 -18.21 -9.90 6.70
N ALA A 144 -17.27 -9.39 5.90
CA ALA A 144 -15.98 -8.85 6.36
C ALA A 144 -16.06 -7.43 6.97
N GLY A 145 -17.27 -6.88 7.15
CA GLY A 145 -17.48 -5.53 7.70
C GLY A 145 -17.06 -4.40 6.76
N MET A 146 -16.87 -4.69 5.48
CA MET A 146 -16.51 -3.72 4.46
C MET A 146 -17.74 -3.19 3.75
N ARG A 147 -17.84 -1.86 3.63
CA ARG A 147 -18.92 -1.22 2.86
C ARG A 147 -18.65 -1.42 1.37
N ALA A 148 -19.52 -2.16 0.69
CA ALA A 148 -19.47 -2.38 -0.74
C ALA A 148 -20.87 -2.32 -1.35
N THR A 149 -20.95 -1.99 -2.63
CA THR A 149 -22.17 -2.05 -3.43
C THR A 149 -21.80 -2.33 -4.89
N PHE A 150 -22.78 -2.63 -5.72
CA PHE A 150 -22.58 -2.87 -7.15
C PHE A 150 -23.65 -2.15 -7.98
N LEU A 151 -23.28 -1.76 -9.20
CA LEU A 151 -24.19 -1.20 -10.20
C LEU A 151 -24.29 -2.16 -11.38
N ASN A 152 -25.51 -2.47 -11.82
CA ASN A 152 -25.75 -3.37 -12.94
C ASN A 152 -26.93 -2.90 -13.79
N SER A 153 -27.28 -3.69 -14.80
CA SER A 153 -28.37 -3.38 -15.74
C SER A 153 -29.78 -3.68 -15.22
N THR A 154 -29.95 -4.09 -13.96
CA THR A 154 -31.26 -4.39 -13.35
C THR A 154 -31.73 -3.31 -12.38
N LEU A 155 -30.98 -2.21 -12.27
CA LEU A 155 -31.34 -0.99 -11.56
C LEU A 155 -32.40 -0.18 -12.30
#